data_AF-A0AAV4XR92-F1
#
_entry.id   AF-A0AAV4XR92-F1
#
_cell.length_a   1.000
_cell.length_b   1.000
_cell.length_c   1.000
_cell.angle_alpha   90.00
_cell.angle_beta   90.00
_cell.angle_gamma   90.00
#
_symmetry.space_group_name_H-M   'P 1'
#
loop_
_entity.id
_entity.type
_entity.pdbx_description
1 polymer ?
#
loop_
_entity_poly.entity_id
_entity_poly.type
_entity_poly.pdbx_seq_one_letter_code
_entity_poly.pdbx_strand_id
1 'polypeptide(L)'
;MLKRDNHGVLLAKSEDDDAIRSHKQLIKALFETLPHIHLKQLFRFVDGVGTFMCDETTHVWNKVSNLKIQNTLSDLVQSNVSNLSPRETKLVGQFNNLTHLRQCFQAFMEDPEFIKKLDTNAHLFALQNGALDSLTKEFRPLCWDDYVSMTCDWAYSSDESRLHMPEVKRFFS
;
A
#
# COMPACT_ATOMS: atom_id res chain seq x y z
N MET A 1 -25.26 -17.77 32.92
CA MET A 1 -26.59 -18.37 33.08
C MET A 1 -26.71 -19.49 32.04
N LEU A 2 -26.70 -20.76 32.47
CA LEU A 2 -26.75 -21.93 31.57
C LEU A 2 -28.21 -22.27 31.26
N LYS A 3 -28.55 -22.53 29.99
CA LYS A 3 -29.85 -23.10 29.59
C LYS A 3 -29.67 -24.62 29.37
N ARG A 4 -30.60 -25.42 29.90
CA ARG A 4 -30.71 -26.87 29.70
C ARG A 4 -31.76 -27.16 28.63
N ASP A 5 -31.57 -28.20 27.84
CA ASP A 5 -32.64 -28.77 27.01
C ASP A 5 -33.42 -29.87 27.76
N ASN A 6 -34.50 -30.34 27.14
CA ASN A 6 -35.46 -31.30 27.72
C ASN A 6 -34.91 -32.72 27.92
N HIS A 7 -33.63 -32.97 27.65
CA HIS A 7 -33.00 -34.29 27.81
C HIS A 7 -31.82 -34.31 28.78
N GLY A 8 -31.57 -33.21 29.49
CA GLY A 8 -30.58 -33.19 30.57
C GLY A 8 -29.14 -33.36 30.10
N VAL A 9 -28.89 -33.22 28.80
CA VAL A 9 -27.53 -33.23 28.26
C VAL A 9 -26.95 -31.84 28.48
N LEU A 10 -25.84 -31.78 29.23
CA LEU A 10 -25.00 -30.60 29.26
C LEU A 10 -24.46 -30.42 27.84
N LEU A 11 -25.06 -29.51 27.07
CA LEU A 11 -24.38 -28.91 25.94
C LEU A 11 -23.12 -28.25 26.52
N ALA A 12 -21.97 -28.91 26.34
CA ALA A 12 -20.69 -28.24 26.43
C ALA A 12 -20.84 -26.97 25.60
N LYS A 13 -20.68 -25.80 26.22
CA LYS A 13 -20.42 -24.59 25.45
C LYS A 13 -19.27 -24.96 24.53
N SER A 14 -19.47 -24.88 23.23
CA SER A 14 -18.39 -24.98 22.27
C SER A 14 -17.29 -24.03 22.72
N GLU A 15 -16.15 -24.55 23.12
CA GLU A 15 -15.00 -23.79 23.63
C GLU A 15 -14.31 -22.94 22.56
N ASP A 16 -14.95 -22.69 21.41
CA ASP A 16 -14.33 -22.07 20.23
C ASP A 16 -15.00 -20.75 19.79
N ASP A 17 -15.98 -20.25 20.53
CA ASP A 17 -16.69 -19.00 20.20
C ASP A 17 -15.97 -17.74 20.73
N ASP A 18 -14.80 -17.91 21.35
CA ASP A 18 -14.02 -16.84 22.01
C ASP A 18 -12.56 -16.75 21.51
N ALA A 19 -12.20 -17.53 20.48
CA ALA A 19 -10.86 -17.55 19.90
C ALA A 19 -10.61 -16.30 19.02
N ILE A 20 -9.75 -15.41 19.50
CA ILE A 20 -9.31 -14.21 18.76
C ILE A 20 -8.30 -14.63 17.69
N ARG A 21 -8.48 -14.19 16.42
CA ARG A 21 -7.46 -14.41 15.38
C ARG A 21 -6.14 -13.77 15.79
N SER A 22 -5.06 -14.52 15.62
CA SER A 22 -3.69 -13.98 15.78
C SER A 22 -3.42 -12.84 14.79
N HIS A 23 -2.41 -12.00 15.08
CA HIS A 23 -2.01 -10.92 14.17
C HIS A 23 -1.72 -11.44 12.76
N LYS A 24 -1.04 -12.59 12.64
CA LYS A 24 -0.76 -13.23 11.35
C LYS A 24 -2.04 -13.65 10.62
N GLN A 25 -3.04 -14.18 11.33
CA GLN A 25 -4.33 -14.55 10.73
C GLN A 25 -5.12 -13.31 10.27
N LEU A 26 -5.08 -12.22 11.04
CA LEU A 26 -5.70 -10.94 10.64
C LEU A 26 -5.05 -10.35 9.39
N ILE A 27 -3.72 -10.35 9.32
CA ILE A 27 -3.00 -9.92 8.12
C ILE A 27 -3.30 -10.86 6.96
N LYS A 28 -3.26 -12.18 7.15
CA LYS A 28 -3.60 -13.12 6.08
C LYS A 28 -5.01 -12.88 5.55
N ALA A 29 -5.99 -12.67 6.43
CA ALA A 29 -7.36 -12.33 6.04
C ALA A 29 -7.43 -11.03 5.24
N LEU A 30 -6.65 -10.00 5.62
CA LEU A 30 -6.56 -8.76 4.85
C LEU A 30 -6.08 -9.01 3.41
N PHE A 31 -5.04 -9.83 3.22
CA PHE A 31 -4.53 -10.22 1.90
C PHE A 31 -5.42 -11.20 1.14
N GLU A 32 -6.34 -11.89 1.82
CA GLU A 32 -7.37 -12.71 1.17
C GLU A 32 -8.54 -11.82 0.69
N THR A 33 -8.80 -10.70 1.37
CA THR A 33 -9.85 -9.73 0.99
C THR A 33 -9.40 -8.73 -0.07
N LEU A 34 -8.12 -8.34 -0.06
CA LEU A 34 -7.52 -7.44 -1.03
C LEU A 34 -6.55 -8.25 -1.90
N PRO A 35 -6.63 -8.16 -3.24
CA PRO A 35 -5.68 -8.82 -4.11
C PRO A 35 -4.25 -8.48 -3.67
N HIS A 36 -3.43 -9.49 -3.41
CA HIS A 36 -2.04 -9.28 -2.97
C HIS A 36 -1.26 -8.36 -3.93
N ILE A 37 -1.60 -8.38 -5.22
CA ILE A 37 -1.03 -7.46 -6.22
C ILE A 37 -1.38 -5.99 -5.93
N HIS A 38 -2.58 -5.70 -5.44
CA HIS A 38 -3.02 -4.34 -5.12
C HIS A 38 -2.26 -3.78 -3.91
N LEU A 39 -2.15 -4.55 -2.83
CA LEU A 39 -1.33 -4.12 -1.68
C LEU A 39 0.14 -3.96 -2.09
N LYS A 40 0.65 -4.79 -3.01
CA LYS A 40 1.98 -4.59 -3.60
C LYS A 40 2.03 -3.41 -4.56
N GLN A 41 0.95 -2.89 -5.12
CA GLN A 41 1.05 -1.63 -5.86
C GLN A 41 1.19 -0.43 -4.90
N LEU A 42 0.74 -0.59 -3.65
CA LEU A 42 0.67 0.50 -2.68
C LEU A 42 1.77 0.49 -1.62
N PHE A 43 2.31 -0.68 -1.24
CA PHE A 43 3.33 -0.77 -0.19
C PHE A 43 4.53 -1.61 -0.60
N ARG A 44 5.70 -1.21 -0.10
CA ARG A 44 6.96 -1.95 -0.20
C ARG A 44 7.68 -1.90 1.14
N PHE A 45 8.26 -3.01 1.55
CA PHE A 45 9.14 -3.06 2.71
C PHE A 45 10.52 -3.53 2.31
N VAL A 46 11.54 -2.87 2.85
CA VAL A 46 12.95 -3.21 2.64
C VAL A 46 13.59 -3.30 4.01
N ASP A 47 14.08 -4.50 4.37
CA ASP A 47 14.71 -4.72 5.67
C ASP A 47 15.93 -3.79 5.86
N GLY A 48 16.09 -3.30 7.09
CA GLY A 48 17.11 -2.30 7.42
C GLY A 48 16.88 -0.88 6.84
N VAL A 49 15.99 -0.70 5.87
CA VAL A 49 15.73 0.62 5.24
C VAL A 49 14.40 1.21 5.70
N GLY A 50 13.30 0.46 5.61
CA GLY A 50 11.98 0.91 6.05
C GLY A 50 10.84 0.56 5.09
N THR A 51 9.69 1.18 5.33
CA THR A 51 8.48 0.99 4.52
C THR A 51 8.25 2.18 3.60
N PHE A 52 7.82 1.88 2.38
CA PHE A 52 7.45 2.85 1.36
C PHE A 52 5.98 2.66 1.01
N MET A 53 5.31 3.76 0.73
CA MET A 53 3.93 3.81 0.30
C MET A 53 3.85 4.60 -1.01
N CYS A 54 3.18 4.03 -2.01
CA CYS A 54 2.87 4.70 -3.26
C CYS A 54 1.62 5.55 -3.04
N ASP A 55 1.68 6.83 -3.40
CA ASP A 55 0.51 7.68 -3.41
C ASP A 55 -0.42 7.28 -4.56
N GLU A 56 -1.68 6.93 -4.27
CA GLU A 56 -2.63 6.41 -5.27
C GLU A 56 -2.99 7.43 -6.37
N THR A 57 -2.80 8.72 -6.10
CA THR A 57 -3.15 9.77 -7.06
C THR A 57 -1.97 10.11 -7.97
N THR A 58 -0.80 10.29 -7.38
CA THR A 58 0.42 10.77 -8.06
C THR A 58 1.35 9.63 -8.48
N HIS A 59 1.17 8.42 -7.94
CA HIS A 59 2.01 7.25 -8.14
C HIS A 59 3.48 7.45 -7.71
N VAL A 60 3.72 8.39 -6.80
CA VAL A 60 5.03 8.68 -6.23
C VAL A 60 5.24 7.86 -4.96
N TRP A 61 6.39 7.19 -4.89
CA TRP A 61 6.79 6.37 -3.76
C TRP A 61 7.45 7.20 -2.66
N ASN A 62 6.89 7.13 -1.46
CA ASN A 62 7.37 7.88 -0.31
C ASN A 62 7.78 6.94 0.81
N LYS A 63 8.93 7.20 1.43
CA LYS A 63 9.31 6.54 2.68
C LYS A 63 8.39 7.04 3.79
N VAL A 64 7.76 6.13 4.52
CA VAL A 64 6.75 6.46 5.53
C VAL A 64 7.18 5.98 6.91
N SER A 65 6.72 6.70 7.94
CA SER A 65 7.01 6.36 9.33
C SER A 65 6.24 5.11 9.76
N ASN A 66 6.79 4.40 10.75
CA ASN A 66 6.13 3.26 11.37
C ASN A 66 4.74 3.61 11.93
N LEU A 67 4.58 4.81 12.49
CA LEU A 67 3.29 5.28 13.02
C LEU A 67 2.26 5.47 11.89
N LYS A 68 2.67 6.04 10.76
CA LYS A 68 1.79 6.19 9.59
C LYS A 68 1.32 4.82 9.08
N ILE A 69 2.24 3.87 8.95
CA ILE A 69 1.90 2.49 8.55
C ILE A 69 0.96 1.82 9.53
N GLN A 70 1.18 1.99 10.84
CA GLN A 70 0.30 1.40 11.86
C GLN A 70 -1.13 1.94 11.77
N ASN A 71 -1.29 3.25 11.59
CA ASN A 71 -2.61 3.86 11.42
C ASN A 71 -3.29 3.38 10.13
N THR A 72 -2.57 3.43 9.00
CA THR A 72 -3.09 2.94 7.71
C THR A 72 -3.44 1.45 7.78
N LEU A 73 -2.64 0.63 8.43
CA LEU A 73 -2.91 -0.79 8.61
C LEU A 73 -4.13 -1.04 9.51
N SER A 74 -4.30 -0.26 10.57
CA SER A 74 -5.49 -0.29 11.41
C SER A 74 -6.75 -0.07 10.56
N ASP A 75 -6.74 0.99 9.75
CA ASP A 75 -7.86 1.36 8.90
C ASP A 75 -8.13 0.27 7.85
N LEU A 76 -7.09 -0.22 7.17
CA LEU A 76 -7.21 -1.29 6.18
C LEU A 76 -7.81 -2.56 6.78
N VAL A 77 -7.34 -2.99 7.96
CA VAL A 77 -7.89 -4.17 8.63
C VAL A 77 -9.36 -3.94 9.00
N GLN A 78 -9.68 -2.81 9.62
CA GLN A 78 -11.05 -2.51 10.04
C GLN A 78 -12.04 -2.39 8.88
N SER A 79 -11.60 -1.85 7.74
CA SER A 79 -12.45 -1.65 6.57
C SER A 79 -12.61 -2.89 5.69
N ASN A 80 -11.61 -3.77 5.64
CA ASN A 80 -11.58 -4.86 4.65
C ASN A 80 -11.72 -6.26 5.27
N VAL A 81 -11.27 -6.47 6.51
CA VAL A 81 -11.38 -7.80 7.15
C VAL A 81 -12.80 -8.01 7.65
N SER A 82 -13.49 -8.97 7.03
CA SER A 82 -14.87 -9.30 7.37
C SER A 82 -14.98 -9.92 8.78
N ASN A 83 -16.13 -9.71 9.42
CA ASN A 83 -16.51 -10.35 10.69
C ASN A 83 -15.48 -10.14 11.82
N LEU A 84 -14.88 -8.95 11.93
CA LEU A 84 -14.08 -8.61 13.11
C LEU A 84 -14.97 -8.65 14.35
N SER A 85 -14.59 -9.46 15.33
CA SER A 85 -15.25 -9.47 16.63
C SER A 85 -14.96 -8.14 17.37
N PRO A 86 -15.81 -7.73 18.33
CA PRO A 86 -15.53 -6.53 19.13
C PRO A 86 -14.17 -6.54 19.83
N ARG A 87 -13.66 -7.72 20.21
CA ARG A 87 -12.33 -7.88 20.80
C ARG A 87 -11.22 -7.65 19.77
N GLU A 88 -11.37 -8.16 18.55
CA GLU A 88 -10.44 -7.93 17.46
C GLU A 88 -10.41 -6.46 17.03
N THR A 89 -11.57 -5.81 16.93
CA THR A 89 -11.64 -4.36 16.65
C THR A 89 -10.86 -3.56 17.69
N LYS A 90 -11.03 -3.89 18.97
CA LYS A 90 -10.27 -3.24 20.07
C LYS A 90 -8.77 -3.56 19.98
N LEU A 91 -8.40 -4.79 19.63
CA LEU A 91 -7.01 -5.23 19.48
C LEU A 91 -6.32 -4.43 18.38
N VAL A 92 -6.96 -4.28 17.21
CA VAL A 92 -6.42 -3.52 16.07
C VAL A 92 -6.26 -2.04 16.41
N GLY A 93 -7.03 -1.49 17.35
CA GLY A 93 -6.87 -0.11 17.82
C GLY A 93 -5.74 0.12 18.85
N GLN A 94 -5.06 -0.93 19.33
CA GLN A 94 -4.04 -0.82 20.39
C GLN A 94 -2.62 -0.77 19.83
N PHE A 95 -1.82 0.21 20.29
CA PHE A 95 -0.46 0.47 19.78
C PHE A 95 0.47 -0.75 19.78
N ASN A 96 0.52 -1.52 20.87
CA ASN A 96 1.38 -2.71 20.95
C ASN A 96 0.99 -3.77 19.91
N ASN A 97 -0.32 -3.97 19.71
CA ASN A 97 -0.82 -4.91 18.72
C ASN A 97 -0.57 -4.43 17.29
N LEU A 98 -0.67 -3.12 17.05
CA LEU A 98 -0.32 -2.51 15.77
C LEU A 98 1.16 -2.70 15.42
N THR A 99 2.04 -2.78 16.41
CA THR A 99 3.46 -3.12 16.19
C THR A 99 3.62 -4.53 15.65
N HIS A 100 2.92 -5.52 16.22
CA HIS A 100 2.96 -6.90 15.75
C HIS A 100 2.26 -7.10 14.41
N LEU A 101 1.11 -6.43 14.19
CA LEU A 101 0.43 -6.41 12.88
C LEU A 101 1.33 -5.83 11.81
N ARG A 102 2.02 -4.72 12.09
CA ARG A 102 2.97 -4.11 11.16
C ARG A 102 4.09 -5.08 10.79
N GLN A 103 4.70 -5.75 11.76
CA GLN A 103 5.77 -6.74 11.49
C GLN A 103 5.27 -7.88 10.61
N CYS A 104 4.07 -8.41 10.89
CA CYS A 104 3.45 -9.42 10.04
C CYS A 104 3.22 -8.87 8.62
N PHE A 105 2.62 -7.68 8.49
CA PHE A 105 2.35 -7.03 7.21
C PHE A 105 3.63 -6.81 6.39
N GLN A 106 4.69 -6.28 7.02
CA GLN A 106 5.98 -6.03 6.38
C GLN A 106 6.59 -7.30 5.78
N ALA A 107 6.45 -8.45 6.45
CA ALA A 107 6.93 -9.73 5.92
C ALA A 107 6.20 -10.16 4.64
N PHE A 108 4.93 -9.79 4.43
CA PHE A 108 4.22 -10.03 3.17
C PHE A 108 4.60 -9.02 2.06
N MET A 109 5.01 -7.81 2.46
CA MET A 109 5.34 -6.70 1.56
C MET A 109 6.83 -6.57 1.22
N GLU A 110 7.65 -7.49 1.70
CA GLU A 110 9.09 -7.45 1.50
C GLU A 110 9.45 -7.50 0.00
N ASP A 111 10.25 -6.52 -0.44
CA ASP A 111 10.87 -6.44 -1.76
C ASP A 111 12.31 -5.94 -1.59
N PRO A 112 13.28 -6.86 -1.42
CA PRO A 112 14.69 -6.50 -1.18
C PRO A 112 15.32 -5.67 -2.30
N GLU A 113 14.77 -5.74 -3.51
CA GLU A 113 15.29 -5.05 -4.69
C GLU A 113 14.63 -3.70 -4.93
N PHE A 114 13.62 -3.31 -4.13
CA PHE A 114 12.85 -2.09 -4.35
C PHE A 114 13.72 -0.83 -4.41
N ILE A 115 14.69 -0.67 -3.49
CA ILE A 115 15.60 0.48 -3.48
C ILE A 115 16.43 0.56 -4.75
N LYS A 116 16.77 -0.58 -5.36
CA LYS A 116 17.54 -0.61 -6.61
C LYS A 116 16.71 -0.27 -7.83
N LYS A 117 15.37 -0.25 -7.71
CA LYS A 117 14.45 0.15 -8.79
C LYS A 117 14.09 1.63 -8.69
N LEU A 118 14.06 2.17 -7.47
CA LEU A 118 13.68 3.55 -7.19
C LEU A 118 14.56 4.55 -7.96
N ASP A 119 13.92 5.42 -8.73
CA ASP A 119 14.51 6.46 -9.57
C ASP A 119 15.58 5.97 -10.57
N THR A 120 15.55 4.69 -10.94
CA THR A 120 16.52 4.12 -11.90
C THR A 120 16.08 4.18 -13.36
N ASN A 121 14.82 4.51 -13.61
CA ASN A 121 14.25 4.66 -14.94
C ASN A 121 14.73 5.96 -15.62
N ALA A 122 15.98 5.98 -16.09
CA ALA A 122 16.63 7.16 -16.69
C ALA A 122 15.93 7.68 -17.97
N HIS A 123 15.05 6.89 -18.56
CA HIS A 123 14.26 7.28 -19.72
C HIS A 123 13.00 8.08 -19.35
N LEU A 124 12.62 8.10 -18.07
CA LEU A 124 11.47 8.82 -17.55
C LEU A 124 11.89 10.15 -16.94
N PHE A 125 11.24 11.22 -17.38
CA PHE A 125 11.34 12.52 -16.75
C PHE A 125 10.03 12.83 -16.02
N ALA A 126 10.03 12.64 -14.70
CA ALA A 126 8.85 12.77 -13.86
C ALA A 126 8.51 14.24 -13.58
N LEU A 127 7.29 14.63 -13.94
CA LEU A 127 6.70 15.96 -13.79
C LEU A 127 5.53 15.90 -12.80
N GLN A 128 5.01 17.05 -12.39
CA GLN A 128 3.95 17.13 -11.39
C GLN A 128 2.65 16.40 -11.82
N ASN A 129 2.37 16.32 -13.13
CA ASN A 129 1.14 15.75 -13.68
C ASN A 129 1.35 14.47 -14.52
N GLY A 130 2.54 13.87 -14.50
CA GLY A 130 2.86 12.67 -15.29
C GLY A 130 4.35 12.55 -15.56
N ALA A 131 4.73 11.82 -16.60
CA ALA A 131 6.11 11.68 -17.03
C ALA A 131 6.23 11.80 -18.54
N LEU A 132 7.33 12.41 -18.98
CA LEU A 132 7.78 12.32 -20.36
C LEU A 132 8.64 11.06 -20.48
N ASP A 133 8.20 10.12 -21.31
CA ASP A 133 8.90 8.87 -21.57
C ASP A 133 9.69 8.99 -22.88
N SER A 134 11.01 8.98 -22.78
CA SER A 134 11.89 9.15 -23.94
C SER A 134 11.96 7.91 -24.85
N LEU A 135 11.55 6.73 -24.38
CA LEU A 135 11.48 5.52 -25.20
C LEU A 135 10.29 5.59 -26.15
N THR A 136 9.11 5.93 -25.62
CA THR A 136 7.89 6.07 -26.42
C THR A 136 7.77 7.44 -27.08
N LYS A 137 8.49 8.44 -26.57
CA LYS A 137 8.43 9.86 -26.95
C LYS A 137 7.07 10.50 -26.65
N GLU A 138 6.42 10.03 -25.58
CA GLU A 138 5.08 10.47 -25.21
C GLU A 138 5.04 10.96 -23.76
N PHE A 139 4.12 11.90 -23.50
CA PHE A 139 3.75 12.27 -22.14
C PHE A 139 2.61 11.36 -21.68
N ARG A 140 2.75 10.74 -20.50
CA ARG A 140 1.75 9.83 -19.93
C ARG A 140 1.61 10.02 -18.42
N PRO A 141 0.51 9.59 -17.80
CA PRO A 141 0.43 9.47 -16.34
C PRO A 141 1.54 8.58 -15.78
N LEU A 142 1.98 8.88 -14.56
CA LEU A 142 2.81 7.99 -13.78
C LEU A 142 2.02 6.74 -13.37
N CYS A 143 2.72 5.62 -13.24
CA CYS A 143 2.19 4.39 -12.67
C CYS A 143 3.10 3.85 -11.56
N TRP A 144 2.59 2.93 -10.73
CA TRP A 144 3.33 2.35 -9.60
C TRP A 144 4.64 1.65 -10.01
N ASP A 145 4.72 1.16 -11.24
CA ASP A 145 5.89 0.48 -11.80
C ASP A 145 6.92 1.45 -12.41
N ASP A 146 6.68 2.77 -12.37
CA ASP A 146 7.67 3.77 -12.76
C ASP A 146 8.74 3.99 -11.67
N TYR A 147 8.49 3.53 -10.44
CA TYR A 147 9.41 3.62 -9.30
C TYR A 147 9.95 5.03 -9.05
N VAL A 148 9.12 6.06 -9.21
CA VAL A 148 9.50 7.45 -8.99
C VAL A 148 9.33 7.82 -7.52
N SER A 149 10.35 8.44 -6.90
CA SER A 149 10.26 9.00 -5.54
C SER A 149 10.12 10.52 -5.50
N MET A 150 10.41 11.20 -6.62
CA MET A 150 10.37 12.66 -6.71
C MET A 150 9.96 13.10 -8.11
N THR A 151 9.09 14.10 -8.18
CA THR A 151 8.69 14.78 -9.41
C THR A 151 9.31 16.18 -9.46
N CYS A 152 9.49 16.73 -10.65
CA CYS A 152 9.75 18.16 -10.80
C CYS A 152 8.50 18.98 -10.45
N ASP A 153 8.68 20.23 -10.01
CA ASP A 153 7.61 21.18 -9.68
C ASP A 153 6.92 21.78 -10.93
N TRP A 154 7.19 21.25 -12.12
CA TRP A 154 6.63 21.71 -13.37
C TRP A 154 5.58 20.73 -13.88
N ALA A 155 4.49 21.26 -14.42
CA ALA A 155 3.47 20.48 -15.10
C ALA A 155 3.66 20.58 -16.63
N TYR A 156 3.49 19.46 -17.32
CA TYR A 156 3.48 19.44 -18.78
C TYR A 156 2.18 20.06 -19.32
N SER A 157 2.32 20.87 -20.38
CA SER A 157 1.21 21.42 -21.17
C SER A 157 1.39 21.08 -22.65
N SER A 158 0.44 20.34 -23.21
CA SER A 158 0.44 20.00 -24.64
C SER A 158 0.27 21.23 -25.53
N ASP A 159 -0.44 22.26 -25.04
CA ASP A 159 -0.68 23.49 -25.79
C ASP A 159 0.60 24.32 -25.91
N GLU A 160 1.30 24.51 -24.79
CA GLU A 160 2.61 25.19 -24.78
C GLU A 160 3.63 24.41 -25.60
N SER A 161 3.69 23.08 -25.44
CA SER A 161 4.59 22.24 -26.24
C SER A 161 4.36 22.43 -27.74
N ARG A 162 3.10 22.43 -28.18
CA ARG A 162 2.73 22.63 -29.59
C ARG A 162 3.05 24.05 -30.07
N LEU A 163 2.81 25.07 -29.24
CA LEU A 163 3.08 26.48 -29.56
C LEU A 163 4.56 26.72 -29.83
N HIS A 164 5.45 26.17 -28.99
CA HIS A 164 6.89 26.42 -29.07
C HIS A 164 7.66 25.40 -29.93
N MET A 165 7.02 24.30 -30.35
CA MET A 165 7.63 23.25 -31.19
C MET A 165 8.34 23.78 -32.45
N PRO A 166 7.80 24.75 -33.22
CA PRO A 166 8.50 25.29 -34.39
C PRO A 166 9.82 25.99 -34.04
N GLU A 167 9.87 26.70 -32.91
CA GLU A 167 11.08 27.41 -32.45
C GLU A 167 12.17 26.43 -32.02
N VAL A 168 11.78 25.38 -31.29
CA VAL A 168 12.68 24.30 -30.89
C VAL A 168 13.25 23.60 -32.12
N LYS A 169 12.42 23.27 -33.12
CA LYS A 169 12.89 22.65 -34.37
C LYS A 169 13.90 23.52 -35.11
N ARG A 170 13.67 24.84 -35.15
CA ARG A 170 14.60 25.80 -35.78
C ARG A 170 15.91 25.93 -35.02
N PHE A 171 15.92 25.74 -33.70
CA PHE A 171 17.15 25.81 -32.91
C PHE A 171 18.09 24.62 -33.18
N PHE A 172 17.54 23.44 -33.46
CA PHE A 172 18.31 22.21 -33.71
C PHE A 172 18.57 21.93 -35.20
N SER A 173 18.06 22.77 -36.11
CA SER A 173 18.27 22.67 -37.56
C SER A 173 19.48 23.46 -38.02
#